data_AF-A0A0F4YPN9-F1
#
_entry.id   AF-A0A0F4YPN9-F1
#
_cell.length_a   1.000
_cell.length_b   1.000
_cell.length_c   1.000
_cell.angle_alpha   90.00
_cell.angle_beta   90.00
_cell.angle_gamma   90.00
#
_symmetry.space_group_name_H-M   'P 1'
#
loop_
_entity.id
_entity.type
_entity.pdbx_description
1 polymer ?
#
loop_
_entity_poly.entity_id
_entity_poly.type
_entity_poly.pdbx_seq_one_letter_code
_entity_poly.pdbx_strand_id
1 'polypeptide(L)'
;MTTLVTIEDALLHCSGLLRHNYAWHFSNVSLVQAIRKMRHLPLTVPICTKWQYCNLMYIAMAHLVETVTGQYLGNFLREHIWWPLGMGETFMSIPEAQAASVHLAQGYEVNQIGG
;
A
#
# COMPACT_ATOMS: atom_id res chain seq x y z
N MET A 1 -9.88 -17.27 5.33
CA MET A 1 -8.97 -16.13 5.57
C MET A 1 -9.67 -14.80 5.84
N THR A 2 -10.73 -14.43 5.11
CA THR A 2 -11.38 -13.11 5.30
C THR A 2 -12.07 -12.90 6.65
N THR A 3 -12.26 -13.94 7.47
CA THR A 3 -12.92 -13.86 8.78
C THR A 3 -11.96 -13.81 9.97
N LEU A 4 -10.64 -13.85 9.74
CA LEU A 4 -9.65 -14.00 10.81
C LEU A 4 -8.76 -12.78 11.03
N VAL A 5 -8.65 -11.87 10.04
CA VAL A 5 -7.79 -10.68 10.10
C VAL A 5 -8.66 -9.45 10.23
N THR A 6 -8.46 -8.68 11.31
CA THR A 6 -9.12 -7.40 11.55
C THR A 6 -8.37 -6.24 10.88
N ILE A 7 -8.97 -5.04 10.87
CA ILE A 7 -8.30 -3.81 10.45
C ILE A 7 -7.05 -3.55 11.31
N GLU A 8 -7.16 -3.78 12.62
CA GLU A 8 -6.05 -3.60 13.56
C GLU A 8 -4.89 -4.55 13.24
N ASP A 9 -5.17 -5.82 12.98
CA ASP A 9 -4.13 -6.81 12.63
C ASP A 9 -3.42 -6.46 11.32
N ALA A 10 -4.14 -5.88 10.36
CA ALA A 10 -3.59 -5.41 9.09
C ALA A 10 -2.65 -4.22 9.30
N LEU A 11 -3.06 -3.24 10.11
CA LEU A 11 -2.27 -2.04 10.43
C LEU A 11 -1.04 -2.36 11.31
N LEU A 12 -1.14 -3.37 12.17
CA LEU A 12 -0.04 -3.80 13.05
C LEU A 12 0.95 -4.77 12.40
N HIS A 13 0.77 -5.13 11.12
CA HIS A 13 1.57 -6.18 10.45
C HIS A 13 1.51 -7.55 11.16
N CYS A 14 0.35 -7.87 11.72
CA CYS A 14 0.11 -9.10 12.48
C CYS A 14 -0.82 -10.08 11.75
N SER A 15 -1.12 -9.82 10.47
CA SER A 15 -1.98 -10.67 9.63
C SER A 15 -1.50 -12.11 9.40
N GLY A 16 -0.26 -12.45 9.75
CA GLY A 16 0.36 -13.77 9.50
C GLY A 16 0.78 -14.03 8.05
N LEU A 17 0.63 -13.03 7.18
CA LEU A 17 1.10 -13.03 5.80
C LEU A 17 2.49 -12.40 5.68
N LEU A 18 3.41 -13.12 5.04
CA LEU A 18 4.75 -12.60 4.72
C LEU A 18 4.69 -11.52 3.64
N ARG A 19 5.80 -10.82 3.46
CA ARG A 19 6.02 -9.87 2.35
C ARG A 19 5.84 -10.59 1.01
N HIS A 20 4.70 -10.39 0.36
CA HIS A 20 4.42 -10.95 -0.97
C HIS A 20 4.55 -9.91 -2.09
N ASN A 21 5.49 -8.98 -1.99
CA ASN A 21 5.67 -7.91 -2.99
C ASN A 21 5.89 -8.46 -4.42
N TYR A 22 6.48 -9.65 -4.56
CA TYR A 22 6.65 -10.33 -5.85
C TYR A 22 5.33 -10.73 -6.51
N ALA A 23 4.32 -11.09 -5.72
CA ALA A 23 2.98 -11.46 -6.21
C ALA A 23 2.19 -10.28 -6.77
N TRP A 24 2.73 -9.07 -6.66
CA TRP A 24 2.21 -7.86 -7.30
C TRP A 24 3.17 -7.31 -8.35
N HIS A 25 4.46 -7.13 -8.04
CA HIS A 25 5.45 -6.56 -8.96
C HIS A 25 5.72 -7.38 -10.23
N PHE A 26 5.55 -8.70 -10.19
CA PHE A 26 5.81 -9.58 -11.35
C PHE A 26 4.54 -10.15 -11.97
N SER A 27 3.38 -9.65 -11.56
CA SER A 27 2.09 -10.10 -12.05
C SER A 27 1.38 -8.96 -12.78
N ASN A 28 0.85 -9.23 -13.98
CA ASN A 28 0.09 -8.26 -14.76
C ASN A 28 -1.35 -8.08 -14.23
N VAL A 29 -1.51 -7.94 -12.91
CA VAL A 29 -2.80 -7.85 -12.22
C VAL A 29 -2.96 -6.49 -11.58
N SER A 30 -4.20 -5.99 -11.53
CA SER A 30 -4.47 -4.75 -10.82
C SER A 30 -4.20 -4.91 -9.33
N LEU A 31 -3.91 -3.80 -8.65
CA LEU A 31 -3.63 -3.77 -7.22
C LEU A 31 -4.75 -4.42 -6.38
N VAL A 32 -6.00 -4.15 -6.74
CA VAL A 32 -7.20 -4.76 -6.13
C VAL A 32 -7.24 -6.26 -6.38
N GLN A 33 -6.86 -6.72 -7.58
CA GLN A 33 -6.78 -8.15 -7.87
C GLN A 33 -5.66 -8.83 -7.07
N ALA A 34 -4.50 -8.18 -6.88
CA ALA A 34 -3.42 -8.69 -6.03
C ALA A 34 -3.90 -8.85 -4.58
N ILE A 35 -4.60 -7.84 -4.03
CA ILE A 35 -5.20 -7.92 -2.69
C ILE A 35 -6.20 -9.07 -2.59
N ARG A 36 -7.12 -9.17 -3.56
CA ARG A 36 -8.12 -10.25 -3.58
C ARG A 36 -7.47 -11.62 -3.62
N LYS A 37 -6.37 -11.78 -4.36
CA LYS A 37 -5.61 -13.03 -4.42
C LYS A 37 -4.93 -13.41 -3.11
N MET A 38 -4.60 -12.44 -2.26
CA MET A 38 -4.00 -12.73 -0.94
C MET A 38 -4.87 -13.63 -0.07
N ARG A 39 -6.20 -13.63 -0.25
CA ARG A 39 -7.10 -14.49 0.52
C ARG A 39 -6.89 -15.99 0.28
N HIS A 40 -6.13 -16.34 -0.75
CA HIS A 40 -5.80 -17.71 -1.14
C HIS A 40 -4.38 -18.12 -0.70
N LEU A 41 -3.58 -17.20 -0.16
CA LEU A 41 -2.22 -17.52 0.29
C LEU A 41 -2.28 -18.17 1.68
N PRO A 42 -1.52 -19.25 1.92
CA PRO A 42 -1.44 -19.82 3.26
C PRO A 42 -0.83 -18.80 4.23
N LEU A 43 -1.35 -18.79 5.46
CA LEU A 43 -0.72 -18.05 6.55
C LEU A 43 0.63 -18.71 6.87
N THR A 44 1.65 -17.89 7.07
CA THR A 44 3.01 -18.37 7.35
C THR A 44 3.22 -18.58 8.85
N VAL A 45 2.42 -17.88 9.66
CA VAL A 45 2.31 -18.00 11.11
C VAL A 45 0.85 -17.74 11.51
N PRO A 46 0.41 -18.20 12.69
CA PRO A 46 -0.88 -17.79 13.23
C PRO A 46 -0.94 -16.26 13.43
N ILE A 47 -2.14 -15.71 13.31
CA ILE A 47 -2.38 -14.25 13.40
C ILE A 47 -1.95 -13.74 14.77
N CYS A 48 -1.31 -12.56 14.77
CA CYS A 48 -0.80 -11.87 15.96
C CYS A 48 0.24 -12.63 16.81
N THR A 49 0.75 -13.77 16.33
CA THR A 49 1.83 -14.49 17.03
C THR A 49 3.22 -13.96 16.69
N LYS A 50 3.36 -13.28 15.55
CA LYS A 50 4.63 -12.69 15.11
C LYS A 50 4.37 -11.49 14.20
N TRP A 51 5.15 -10.44 14.40
CA TRP A 51 5.17 -9.28 13.51
C TRP A 51 5.85 -9.64 12.17
N GLN A 52 5.18 -9.35 11.05
CA GLN A 52 5.68 -9.59 9.70
C GLN A 52 5.32 -8.44 8.77
N TYR A 53 6.31 -7.63 8.41
CA TYR A 53 6.13 -6.50 7.51
C TYR A 53 5.50 -6.92 6.17
N CYS A 54 4.37 -6.28 5.82
CA CYS A 54 3.64 -6.57 4.60
C CYS A 54 2.99 -5.30 4.01
N ASN A 55 3.59 -4.77 2.93
CA ASN A 55 3.06 -3.60 2.21
C ASN A 55 1.63 -3.84 1.71
N LEU A 56 1.30 -5.05 1.29
CA LEU A 56 -0.01 -5.35 0.72
C LEU A 56 -1.16 -5.18 1.74
N MET A 57 -0.88 -5.23 3.04
CA MET A 57 -1.87 -4.90 4.06
C MET A 57 -2.22 -3.40 4.06
N TYR A 58 -1.23 -2.52 3.94
CA TYR A 58 -1.49 -1.08 3.79
C TYR A 58 -2.26 -0.76 2.51
N ILE A 59 -1.98 -1.49 1.44
CA ILE A 59 -2.72 -1.35 0.18
C ILE A 59 -4.17 -1.81 0.36
N ALA A 60 -4.40 -2.91 1.08
CA ALA A 60 -5.76 -3.35 1.41
C ALA A 60 -6.51 -2.30 2.26
N MET A 61 -5.82 -1.63 3.19
CA MET A 61 -6.40 -0.53 3.98
C MET A 61 -6.68 0.71 3.13
N ALA A 62 -5.79 1.07 2.20
CA ALA A 62 -6.06 2.11 1.21
C ALA A 62 -7.33 1.82 0.41
N HIS A 63 -7.47 0.58 -0.10
CA HIS A 63 -8.66 0.17 -0.84
C HIS A 63 -9.94 0.17 0.04
N LEU A 64 -9.82 -0.16 1.33
CA LEU A 64 -10.91 -0.07 2.29
C LEU A 64 -11.41 1.38 2.42
N VAL A 65 -10.50 2.35 2.56
CA VAL A 65 -10.85 3.77 2.62
C VAL A 65 -11.59 4.20 1.36
N GLU A 66 -11.07 3.88 0.18
CA GLU A 66 -11.73 4.21 -1.09
C GLU A 66 -13.12 3.56 -1.21
N THR A 67 -13.26 2.31 -0.75
CA THR A 67 -14.53 1.57 -0.80
C THR A 67 -15.58 2.16 0.14
N VAL A 68 -15.19 2.53 1.36
CA VAL A 68 -16.11 3.08 2.37
C VAL A 68 -16.49 4.53 2.06
N THR A 69 -15.56 5.31 1.52
CA THR A 69 -15.77 6.74 1.25
C THR A 69 -16.31 7.02 -0.15
N GLY A 70 -16.12 6.10 -1.10
CA GLY A 70 -16.41 6.32 -2.52
C GLY A 70 -15.44 7.30 -3.20
N GLN A 71 -14.36 7.70 -2.53
CA GLN A 71 -13.39 8.67 -3.02
C GLN A 71 -12.07 8.00 -3.40
N TYR A 72 -11.34 8.60 -4.35
CA TYR A 72 -9.94 8.25 -4.59
C TYR A 72 -9.09 8.58 -3.35
N LEU A 73 -8.17 7.69 -2.97
CA LEU A 73 -7.37 7.84 -1.75
C LEU A 73 -6.62 9.17 -1.70
N GLY A 74 -6.06 9.62 -2.83
CA GLY A 74 -5.33 10.90 -2.89
C GLY A 74 -6.21 12.10 -2.57
N ASN A 75 -7.49 12.07 -2.95
CA ASN A 75 -8.45 13.13 -2.60
C ASN A 75 -8.78 13.09 -1.10
N PHE A 76 -9.05 11.90 -0.58
CA PHE A 76 -9.31 11.70 0.85
C PHE A 76 -8.14 12.21 1.72
N LEU A 77 -6.91 11.84 1.38
CA LEU A 77 -5.71 12.30 2.09
C LEU A 77 -5.51 13.82 1.96
N ARG A 78 -5.81 14.39 0.79
CA ARG A 78 -5.75 15.84 0.56
C ARG A 78 -6.73 16.58 1.46
N GLU A 79 -7.97 16.14 1.52
CA GLU A 79 -9.04 16.77 2.30
C GLU A 79 -8.84 16.63 3.81
N HIS A 80 -8.43 15.45 4.28
CA HIS A 80 -8.40 15.13 5.70
C HIS A 80 -7.03 15.31 6.38
N ILE A 81 -5.94 15.36 5.62
CA ILE A 81 -4.58 15.43 6.18
C ILE A 81 -3.79 16.57 5.56
N TRP A 82 -3.58 16.58 4.25
CA TRP A 82 -2.63 17.51 3.63
C TRP A 82 -3.10 18.96 3.71
N TRP A 83 -4.36 19.23 3.38
CA TRP A 83 -4.90 20.59 3.42
C TRP A 83 -4.96 21.16 4.85
N PRO A 84 -5.49 20.45 5.86
CA PRO A 84 -5.46 20.92 7.26
C PRO A 84 -4.05 21.20 7.79
N LEU A 85 -3.03 20.50 7.28
CA LEU A 85 -1.63 20.65 7.68
C LEU A 85 -0.82 21.60 6.77
N GLY A 86 -1.44 22.22 5.76
CA GLY A 86 -0.75 23.12 4.84
C GLY A 86 0.24 22.44 3.88
N MET A 87 0.10 21.13 3.64
CA MET A 87 0.99 20.32 2.80
C MET A 87 0.63 20.43 1.30
N GLY A 88 0.79 21.62 0.72
CA GLY A 88 0.41 21.91 -0.68
C GLY A 88 1.25 21.19 -1.76
N GLU A 89 2.42 20.66 -1.39
CA GLU A 89 3.37 19.98 -2.29
C GLU A 89 3.47 18.47 -2.04
N THR A 90 2.40 17.85 -1.52
CA THR A 90 2.30 16.40 -1.32
C THR A 90 1.28 15.79 -2.30
N PHE A 91 1.66 14.70 -2.97
CA PHE A 91 0.90 14.12 -4.08
C PHE A 91 0.80 12.60 -3.97
N MET A 92 -0.31 12.01 -4.45
CA MET A 92 -0.49 10.55 -4.52
C MET A 92 -0.10 9.97 -5.89
N SER A 93 0.05 10.81 -6.91
CA SER A 93 0.37 10.39 -8.27
C SER A 93 1.51 11.22 -8.88
N ILE A 94 2.37 10.56 -9.66
CA ILE A 94 3.47 11.23 -10.37
C ILE A 94 2.94 12.27 -11.37
N PRO A 95 1.89 12.01 -12.17
CA PRO A 95 1.35 13.02 -13.07
C PRO A 95 0.84 14.28 -12.35
N GLU A 96 0.18 14.14 -11.19
CA GLU A 96 -0.23 15.30 -10.37
C GLU A 96 0.99 16.10 -9.91
N ALA A 97 2.03 15.41 -9.42
CA ALA A 97 3.25 16.06 -8.94
C ALA A 97 3.99 16.78 -10.08
N GLN A 98 4.06 16.18 -11.28
CA GLN A 98 4.67 16.81 -12.45
C GLN A 98 3.87 18.03 -12.93
N ALA A 99 2.54 17.96 -12.90
CA ALA A 99 1.67 19.08 -13.26
C ALA A 99 1.79 20.26 -12.28
N ALA A 100 2.11 19.98 -11.00
CA ALA A 100 2.28 20.99 -9.97
C ALA A 100 3.57 21.83 -10.11
N SER A 101 4.42 21.56 -11.10
CA SER A 101 5.67 22.30 -11.37
C SER A 101 6.63 22.37 -10.16
N VAL A 102 6.60 21.36 -9.29
CA VAL A 102 7.49 21.23 -8.13
C VAL A 102 8.82 20.58 -8.49
N HIS A 103 9.82 20.74 -7.62
CA HIS A 103 11.12 20.09 -7.78
C HIS A 103 11.06 18.60 -7.40
N LEU A 104 10.89 17.72 -8.39
CA LEU A 104 10.93 16.27 -8.19
C LEU A 104 12.37 15.76 -8.26
N ALA A 105 12.77 14.98 -7.26
CA ALA A 105 14.08 14.32 -7.26
C ALA A 105 14.13 13.16 -8.26
N GLN A 106 15.27 13.00 -8.93
CA GLN A 106 15.55 11.83 -9.77
C GLN A 106 16.04 10.66 -8.91
N GLY A 107 15.43 9.49 -9.06
CA GLY A 107 15.89 8.27 -8.41
C GLY A 107 17.11 7.68 -9.12
N TYR A 108 18.07 7.18 -8.35
CA TYR A 108 19.26 6.46 -8.83
C TYR A 108 19.38 5.13 -8.09
N GLU A 109 19.79 4.07 -8.79
CA GLU A 109 20.07 2.76 -8.19
C GLU A 109 21.54 2.39 -8.38
N VAL A 110 22.10 1.67 -7.41
CA VAL A 110 23.47 1.16 -7.52
C VAL A 110 23.44 -0.07 -8.40
N ASN A 111 24.01 0.03 -9.61
CA ASN A 111 24.24 -1.12 -10.46
C ASN A 111 25.19 -2.10 -9.74
N GLN A 112 24.68 -3.25 -9.30
CA GLN A 112 25.54 -4.34 -8.86
C GLN A 112 26.19 -4.99 -10.08
N ILE A 113 27.26 -4.39 -10.59
CA ILE A 113 28.18 -5.06 -11.52
C ILE A 113 29.30 -5.63 -10.65
N GLY A 114 29.25 -6.94 -10.38
CA GLY A 114 30.30 -7.62 -9.62
C GLY A 114 29.90 -8.99 -9.10
N GLY A 115 29.94 -9.99 -9.98
CA GLY A 115 29.89 -11.43 -9.69
C GLY A 115 30.42 -12.19 -10.88
#